data_AF-A0A520EBE6-F1
#
_entry.id   AF-A0A520EBE6-F1
#
_cell.length_a   1.000
_cell.length_b   1.000
_cell.length_c   1.000
_cell.angle_alpha   90.00
_cell.angle_beta   90.00
_cell.angle_gamma   90.00
#
_symmetry.space_group_name_H-M   'P 1'
#
loop_
_entity.id
_entity.type
_entity.pdbx_description
1 polymer ?
#
loop_
_entity_poly.entity_id
_entity_poly.type
_entity_poly.pdbx_seq_one_letter_code
_entity_poly.pdbx_strand_id
1 'polypeptide(L)'
;MHENVHVMPAGVVPPNPSELLSTPTFRTLVRDLSGLYDFVLIDSPAALRYTDAALLAAACDGAVLLARSGRTRTTDLAKVSQKMGLVDATVLGAVLVGAKSTDR
;
A
#
# COMPACT_ATOMS: atom_id res chain seq x y z
N MET A 1 23.21 0.43 5.20
CA MET A 1 21.87 0.63 5.81
C MET A 1 21.86 2.04 6.36
N HIS A 2 20.82 2.82 6.07
CA HIS A 2 20.68 4.14 6.68
C HIS A 2 20.30 3.96 8.15
N GLU A 3 20.92 4.73 9.04
CA GLU A 3 20.77 4.61 10.51
C GLU A 3 19.31 4.67 10.97
N ASN A 4 18.46 5.41 10.24
CA ASN A 4 17.06 5.65 10.58
C ASN A 4 16.06 4.87 9.71
N VAL A 5 16.50 3.78 9.06
CA VAL A 5 15.63 2.96 8.20
C VAL A 5 15.70 1.50 8.63
N HIS A 6 14.57 1.00 9.13
CA HIS A 6 14.39 -0.41 9.47
C HIS A 6 13.48 -1.10 8.45
N VAL A 7 13.69 -2.40 8.26
CA VAL A 7 12.92 -3.20 7.30
C VAL A 7 12.34 -4.42 8.03
N MET A 8 11.02 -4.55 7.99
CA MET A 8 10.31 -5.76 8.39
C MET A 8 9.95 -6.56 7.13
N PRO A 9 10.63 -7.68 6.85
CA PRO A 9 10.30 -8.51 5.69
C PRO A 9 8.96 -9.24 5.90
N ALA A 10 8.35 -9.71 4.81
CA ALA A 10 7.06 -10.42 4.84
C ALA A 10 7.10 -11.75 5.63
N GLY A 11 8.28 -12.31 5.87
CA GLY A 11 8.44 -13.60 6.54
C GLY A 11 8.01 -14.78 5.67
N VAL A 12 7.57 -15.86 6.31
CA VAL A 12 7.09 -17.07 5.63
C VAL A 12 5.72 -16.79 5.02
N VAL A 13 5.54 -17.14 3.74
CA VAL A 13 4.26 -16.97 3.03
C VAL A 13 3.20 -17.86 3.68
N PRO A 14 2.13 -17.29 4.27
CA PRO A 14 1.05 -18.06 4.85
C PRO A 14 0.15 -18.63 3.73
N PRO A 15 -0.65 -19.67 4.02
CA PRO A 15 -1.61 -20.21 3.05
C PRO A 15 -2.64 -19.15 2.61
N ASN A 16 -3.07 -18.28 3.53
CA ASN A 16 -4.07 -17.23 3.28
C ASN A 16 -3.58 -15.85 3.79
N PRO A 17 -2.85 -15.05 2.98
CA PRO A 17 -2.37 -13.72 3.38
C PRO A 17 -3.49 -12.76 3.80
N SER A 18 -4.60 -12.72 3.05
CA SER A 18 -5.71 -11.80 3.34
C SER A 18 -6.33 -12.04 4.72
N GLU A 19 -6.42 -13.30 5.18
CA GLU A 19 -6.96 -13.62 6.51
C GLU A 19 -6.06 -13.03 7.60
N LEU A 20 -4.75 -13.20 7.49
CA LEU A 20 -3.77 -12.63 8.42
C LEU A 20 -3.89 -11.10 8.50
N LEU A 21 -4.01 -10.43 7.35
CA LEU A 21 -4.14 -8.97 7.27
C LEU A 21 -5.47 -8.45 7.83
N SER A 22 -6.52 -9.27 7.83
CA SER A 22 -7.82 -8.93 8.43
C SER A 22 -7.86 -9.07 9.96
N THR A 23 -6.82 -9.66 10.57
CA THR A 23 -6.83 -9.92 12.02
C THR A 23 -6.69 -8.65 12.86
N PRO A 24 -7.22 -8.64 14.10
CA PRO A 24 -6.95 -7.58 15.07
C PRO A 24 -5.46 -7.44 15.41
N THR A 25 -4.71 -8.55 15.32
CA THR A 25 -3.26 -8.58 15.57
C THR A 25 -2.50 -7.71 14.57
N PHE A 26 -2.86 -7.78 13.28
CA PHE A 26 -2.23 -6.92 12.26
C PHE A 26 -2.50 -5.44 12.53
N ARG A 27 -3.74 -5.07 12.88
CA ARG A 27 -4.08 -3.68 13.24
C ARG A 27 -3.32 -3.19 14.48
N THR A 28 -3.15 -4.07 15.46
CA THR A 28 -2.36 -3.78 16.67
C THR A 28 -0.89 -3.54 16.31
N LEU A 29 -0.30 -4.41 15.47
CA LEU A 29 1.06 -4.24 14.97
C LEU A 29 1.25 -2.88 14.27
N VAL A 30 0.36 -2.50 13.35
CA VAL A 30 0.49 -1.23 12.64
C VAL A 30 0.42 -0.05 13.61
N ARG A 31 -0.53 -0.05 14.55
CA ARG A 31 -0.64 0.99 15.58
C ARG A 31 0.61 1.09 16.44
N ASP A 32 1.14 -0.04 16.89
CA ASP A 32 2.31 -0.07 17.76
C ASP A 32 3.55 0.42 17.00
N LEU A 33 3.70 0.08 15.71
CA LEU A 33 4.74 0.62 14.83
C LEU A 33 4.60 2.13 14.62
N SER A 34 3.38 2.63 14.42
CA SER A 34 3.13 4.08 14.30
C SER A 34 3.46 4.86 15.57
N GLY A 35 3.50 4.20 16.74
CA GLY A 35 3.98 4.81 17.99
C GLY A 35 5.49 4.82 18.16
N LEU A 36 6.22 4.05 17.34
CA LEU A 36 7.68 3.87 17.42
C LEU A 36 8.45 4.58 16.30
N TYR A 37 7.79 4.88 15.18
CA TYR A 37 8.40 5.49 14.00
C TYR A 37 7.64 6.72 13.55
N ASP A 38 8.36 7.73 13.06
CA ASP A 38 7.74 8.92 12.45
C ASP A 38 6.95 8.56 11.18
N PHE A 39 7.43 7.57 10.43
CA PHE A 39 6.78 7.08 9.21
C PHE A 39 6.86 5.56 9.13
N VAL A 40 5.72 4.93 8.83
CA VAL A 40 5.62 3.50 8.53
C VAL A 40 5.17 3.35 7.08
N LEU A 41 6.06 2.83 6.23
CA LEU A 41 5.74 2.53 4.84
C LEU A 41 5.40 1.05 4.69
N ILE A 42 4.22 0.77 4.15
CA ILE A 42 3.74 -0.59 3.90
C ILE A 42 3.66 -0.81 2.40
N ASP A 43 4.48 -1.74 1.90
CA ASP A 43 4.40 -2.18 0.51
C ASP A 43 3.22 -3.15 0.32
N SER A 44 2.55 -3.07 -0.83
CA SER A 44 1.34 -3.83 -1.11
C SER A 44 1.43 -4.52 -2.48
N PRO A 45 0.76 -5.69 -2.65
CA PRO A 45 0.66 -6.31 -3.97
C PRO A 45 -0.23 -5.48 -4.90
N ALA A 46 -0.22 -5.80 -6.20
CA ALA A 46 -1.01 -5.06 -7.19
C ALA A 46 -2.52 -5.01 -6.85
N ALA A 47 -3.01 -3.81 -6.51
CA ALA A 47 -4.37 -3.60 -5.99
C ALA A 47 -5.51 -4.01 -6.94
N LEU A 48 -5.25 -4.07 -8.25
CA LEU A 48 -6.21 -4.56 -9.25
C LEU A 48 -6.44 -6.07 -9.16
N ARG A 49 -5.40 -6.84 -8.79
CA ARG A 49 -5.42 -8.30 -8.80
C ARG A 49 -5.69 -8.89 -7.43
N TYR A 50 -5.19 -8.24 -6.38
CA TYR A 50 -5.21 -8.77 -5.02
C TYR A 50 -6.06 -7.90 -4.09
N THR A 51 -6.77 -8.54 -3.16
CA THR A 51 -7.56 -7.89 -2.10
C THR A 51 -6.69 -7.27 -1.01
N ASP A 52 -5.49 -7.84 -0.81
CA ASP A 52 -4.56 -7.47 0.27
C ASP A 52 -4.26 -5.96 0.31
N ALA A 53 -4.08 -5.32 -0.84
CA ALA A 53 -3.80 -3.89 -0.90
C ALA A 53 -4.89 -3.02 -0.24
N ALA A 54 -6.16 -3.41 -0.36
CA ALA A 54 -7.26 -2.70 0.29
C ALA A 54 -7.28 -2.97 1.80
N LEU A 55 -6.99 -4.20 2.23
CA LEU A 55 -6.90 -4.54 3.65
C LEU A 55 -5.75 -3.79 4.34
N LEU A 56 -4.59 -3.71 3.69
CA LEU A 56 -3.46 -2.92 4.15
C LEU A 56 -3.82 -1.44 4.23
N ALA A 57 -4.42 -0.88 3.16
CA ALA A 57 -4.81 0.52 3.13
C ALA A 57 -5.82 0.88 4.24
N ALA A 58 -6.75 -0.03 4.58
CA ALA A 58 -7.71 0.16 5.68
C ALA A 58 -7.11 0.08 7.09
N ALA A 59 -5.82 -0.24 7.21
CA ALA A 59 -5.05 -0.17 8.44
C ALA A 59 -4.07 1.02 8.47
N CYS A 60 -3.93 1.76 7.36
CA CYS A 60 -3.05 2.91 7.22
C CYS A 60 -3.80 4.24 7.34
N ASP A 61 -3.09 5.31 7.67
CA ASP A 61 -3.64 6.68 7.63
C ASP A 61 -3.99 7.14 6.20
N GLY A 62 -3.30 6.60 5.20
CA GLY A 62 -3.62 6.82 3.81
C GLY A 62 -2.79 5.95 2.86
N ALA A 63 -3.22 5.92 1.59
CA ALA A 63 -2.60 5.16 0.53
C ALA A 63 -2.19 6.07 -0.64
N VAL A 64 -1.02 5.78 -1.21
CA VAL A 64 -0.53 6.41 -2.44
C VAL A 64 -0.63 5.41 -3.59
N LEU A 65 -1.32 5.79 -4.66
CA LEU A 65 -1.50 4.91 -5.81
C LEU A 65 -0.30 5.02 -6.76
N LEU A 66 0.32 3.89 -7.10
CA LEU A 66 1.40 3.87 -8.09
C LEU A 66 0.86 3.55 -9.48
N ALA A 67 1.18 4.40 -10.45
CA ALA A 67 0.82 4.21 -11.84
C ALA A 67 2.07 4.20 -12.71
N ARG A 68 2.25 3.18 -13.53
CA ARG A 68 3.42 3.06 -14.40
C ARG A 68 3.17 3.72 -15.75
N SER A 69 4.07 4.62 -16.13
CA SER A 69 4.01 5.30 -17.43
C SER A 69 3.98 4.30 -18.59
N GLY A 70 3.08 4.57 -19.56
CA GLY A 70 2.86 3.70 -20.72
C GLY A 70 2.27 2.32 -20.41
N ARG A 71 1.87 2.04 -19.16
CA ARG A 71 1.33 0.73 -18.75
C ARG A 71 0.01 0.82 -17.98
N THR A 72 -0.04 1.64 -16.93
CA THR A 72 -1.25 1.77 -16.12
C THR A 72 -2.23 2.71 -16.80
N ARG A 73 -3.45 2.23 -17.09
CA ARG A 73 -4.52 3.07 -17.64
C ARG A 73 -5.17 3.89 -16.53
N THR A 74 -5.64 5.08 -16.86
CA THR A 74 -6.40 5.93 -15.93
C THR A 74 -7.66 5.24 -15.41
N THR A 75 -8.32 4.44 -16.24
CA THR A 75 -9.48 3.63 -15.84
C THR A 75 -9.14 2.56 -14.81
N ASP A 76 -7.93 2.00 -14.86
CA ASP A 76 -7.47 1.03 -13.87
C ASP A 76 -7.18 1.73 -12.52
N LEU A 77 -6.56 2.91 -12.55
CA LEU A 77 -6.39 3.79 -11.37
C LEU A 77 -7.74 4.14 -10.72
N ALA A 78 -8.74 4.51 -11.52
CA ALA A 78 -10.08 4.84 -11.02
C ALA A 78 -10.73 3.64 -10.30
N LYS A 79 -10.60 2.43 -10.85
CA LYS A 79 -11.08 1.19 -10.20
C LYS A 79 -10.38 0.94 -8.88
N VAL A 80 -9.06 1.14 -8.81
CA VAL A 80 -8.32 1.00 -7.56
C VAL A 80 -8.77 2.04 -6.54
N SER A 81 -8.93 3.30 -6.94
CA SER A 81 -9.43 4.36 -6.06
C SER A 81 -10.83 4.03 -5.52
N GLN A 82 -11.73 3.52 -6.37
CA GLN A 82 -13.04 3.06 -5.93
C GLN A 82 -12.93 1.92 -4.92
N LYS A 83 -12.05 0.93 -5.17
CA LYS A 83 -11.81 -0.19 -4.27
C LYS A 83 -11.28 0.26 -2.89
N MET A 84 -10.42 1.28 -2.84
CA MET A 84 -9.97 1.87 -1.58
C MET A 84 -11.12 2.54 -0.83
N GLY A 85 -12.00 3.23 -1.57
CA GLY A 85 -13.21 3.82 -0.99
C GLY A 85 -14.19 2.80 -0.39
N LEU A 86 -14.21 1.55 -0.87
CA LEU A 86 -15.08 0.50 -0.30
C LEU A 86 -14.63 0.02 1.08
N VAL A 87 -13.40 0.34 1.50
CA VAL A 87 -12.82 -0.03 2.79
C VAL A 87 -12.48 1.20 3.64
N ASP A 88 -13.08 2.35 3.28
CA ASP A 88 -12.85 3.65 3.94
C ASP A 88 -11.38 4.08 3.99
N ALA A 89 -10.55 3.60 3.06
CA ALA A 89 -9.15 3.99 2.98
C ALA A 89 -9.00 5.34 2.27
N THR A 90 -8.26 6.25 2.89
CA THR A 90 -7.96 7.58 2.33
C THR A 90 -6.90 7.45 1.23
N VAL A 91 -7.23 7.84 0.00
CA VAL A 91 -6.25 7.96 -1.09
C VAL A 91 -5.63 9.36 -1.04
N LEU A 92 -4.34 9.43 -0.70
CA LEU A 92 -3.59 10.69 -0.58
C LEU A 92 -3.25 11.30 -1.95
N GLY A 93 -3.16 10.45 -2.98
CA GLY A 93 -2.83 10.86 -4.34
C GLY A 93 -2.27 9.70 -5.16
N ALA A 94 -1.70 10.03 -6.32
CA ALA A 94 -1.07 9.06 -7.21
C ALA A 94 0.32 9.53 -7.65
N VAL A 95 1.24 8.59 -7.84
CA VAL A 95 2.60 8.81 -8.34
C VAL A 95 2.77 8.09 -9.67
N LEU A 96 3.19 8.86 -10.69
CA LEU A 96 3.56 8.31 -11.99
C LEU A 96 5.02 7.83 -11.96
N VAL A 97 5.23 6.52 -12.05
CA VAL A 97 6.57 5.91 -12.03
C VAL A 97 7.04 5.53 -13.44
N GLY A 98 8.34 5.69 -13.67
CA GLY A 98 8.97 5.35 -14.96
C GLY A 98 8.56 6.26 -16.12
N ALA A 99 8.07 7.47 -15.83
CA ALA A 99 7.98 8.52 -16.84
C ALA A 99 9.38 8.86 -17.33
N LYS A 100 9.56 9.02 -18.64
CA LYS A 100 10.78 9.60 -19.16
C LYS A 100 10.81 11.07 -18.75
N SER A 101 11.97 11.55 -18.30
CA SER A 101 12.19 13.00 -18.17
C SER A 101 11.89 13.63 -19.52
N THR A 102 10.92 14.54 -19.56
CA THR A 102 10.77 15.46 -20.67
C THR A 102 11.75 16.60 -20.43
N ASP A 103 13.05 16.31 -20.38
CA ASP A 103 14.05 17.36 -20.54
C ASP A 103 14.03 17.79 -22.00
N ARG A 104 13.85 19.09 -22.17
CA ARG A 104 14.14 19.83 -23.40
C ARG A 104 15.65 20.06 -23.50
#